data_AF-A0A0F9SKF9-F1
#
_entry.id   AF-A0A0F9SKF9-F1
#
_cell.length_a   1.000
_cell.length_b   1.000
_cell.length_c   1.000
_cell.angle_alpha   90.00
_cell.angle_beta   90.00
_cell.angle_gamma   90.00
#
_symmetry.space_group_name_H-M   'P 1'
#
loop_
_entity.id
_entity.type
_entity.pdbx_description
1 polymer ?
#
loop_
_entity_poly.entity_id
_entity_poly.type
_entity_poly.pdbx_seq_one_letter_code
_entity_poly.pdbx_strand_id
1 'polypeptide(L)'
;MTEFYPQGSTAVEAARYVKASNEAYLVSHGVRPMALCATVKAKDTGAILEVMRKVEQNRDGDAKPFILQIGERTHYGYYSEPWALNLFLWLEGHDGALPEEHSDAIYGMLFGYDAKAIKDFLRNAADLESDAAGLSG
;
A
#
# COMPACT_ATOMS: atom_id res chain seq x y z
N MET A 1 -6.85 17.14 18.19
CA MET A 1 -7.17 16.62 16.85
C MET A 1 -8.60 16.12 16.95
N THR A 2 -9.57 16.86 16.43
CA THR A 2 -11.00 16.50 16.52
C THR A 2 -11.32 15.65 15.29
N GLU A 3 -11.59 14.36 15.47
CA GLU A 3 -11.92 13.45 14.36
C GLU A 3 -13.21 13.91 13.68
N PHE A 4 -13.08 14.41 12.44
CA PHE A 4 -14.21 14.82 11.61
C PHE A 4 -14.66 13.61 10.78
N TYR A 5 -15.61 12.84 11.31
CA TYR A 5 -16.28 11.82 10.51
C TYR A 5 -17.29 12.47 9.56
N PRO A 6 -17.37 12.05 8.28
CA PRO A 6 -18.45 12.49 7.41
C PRO A 6 -19.79 12.08 8.01
N GLN A 7 -20.72 13.02 8.18
CA GLN A 7 -22.06 12.71 8.70
C GLN A 7 -22.74 11.66 7.81
N GLY A 8 -23.26 10.59 8.43
CA GLY A 8 -23.94 9.49 7.72
C GLY A 8 -23.05 8.32 7.28
N SER A 9 -21.78 8.27 7.69
CA SER A 9 -20.86 7.17 7.36
C SER A 9 -21.22 5.89 8.14
N THR A 10 -21.13 4.73 7.48
CA THR A 10 -21.11 3.44 8.17
C THR A 10 -19.82 3.27 8.98
N ALA A 11 -19.82 2.38 9.98
CA ALA A 11 -18.60 2.06 10.75
C ALA A 11 -17.43 1.59 9.87
N VAL A 12 -17.73 0.88 8.78
CA VAL A 12 -16.74 0.42 7.80
C VAL A 12 -16.12 1.59 7.04
N GLU A 13 -16.92 2.57 6.65
CA GLU A 13 -16.42 3.76 5.95
C GLU A 13 -15.61 4.66 6.87
N ALA A 14 -16.04 4.80 8.13
CA ALA A 14 -15.30 5.51 9.17
C ALA A 14 -13.92 4.87 9.41
N ALA A 15 -13.85 3.54 9.51
CA ALA A 15 -12.57 2.83 9.67
C ALA A 15 -11.64 3.00 8.46
N ARG A 16 -12.19 2.97 7.23
CA ARG A 16 -11.42 3.22 6.00
C ARG A 16 -10.90 4.65 5.93
N TYR A 17 -11.70 5.62 6.36
CA TYR A 17 -11.32 7.02 6.42
C TYR A 17 -10.15 7.21 7.39
N VAL A 18 -10.28 6.76 8.64
CA VAL A 18 -9.22 6.85 9.67
C VAL A 18 -7.93 6.17 9.18
N LYS A 19 -8.05 5.00 8.55
CA LYS A 19 -6.89 4.34 7.94
C LYS A 19 -6.22 5.26 6.93
N ALA A 20 -6.95 5.78 5.94
CA ALA A 20 -6.38 6.64 4.90
C ALA A 20 -5.73 7.92 5.48
N SER A 21 -6.35 8.58 6.47
CA SER A 21 -5.76 9.74 7.13
C SER A 21 -4.46 9.40 7.86
N ASN A 22 -4.43 8.28 8.60
CA ASN A 22 -3.20 7.79 9.24
C ASN A 22 -2.13 7.46 8.19
N GLU A 23 -2.53 6.90 7.05
CA GLU A 23 -1.59 6.57 5.99
C GLU A 23 -0.92 7.83 5.42
N ALA A 24 -1.71 8.87 5.14
CA ALA A 24 -1.24 10.17 4.68
C ALA A 24 -0.31 10.83 5.68
N TYR A 25 -0.65 10.80 6.98
CA TYR A 25 0.17 11.35 8.06
C TYR A 25 1.58 10.72 8.12
N LEU A 26 1.65 9.39 8.04
CA LEU A 26 2.94 8.69 8.09
C LEU A 26 3.82 9.02 6.88
N VAL A 27 3.23 9.22 5.70
CA VAL A 27 3.95 9.63 4.50
C VAL A 27 4.40 11.09 4.59
N SER A 28 3.53 12.00 5.04
CA SER A 28 3.81 13.43 5.13
C SER A 28 4.92 13.76 6.14
N HIS A 29 5.07 12.95 7.19
CA HIS A 29 6.09 13.12 8.23
C HIS A 29 7.37 12.30 7.97
N GLY A 30 7.52 11.69 6.79
CA GLY A 30 8.73 10.97 6.40
C GLY A 30 8.95 9.66 7.15
N VAL A 31 7.91 9.10 7.79
CA VAL A 31 8.01 7.77 8.44
C VAL A 31 8.16 6.67 7.41
N ARG A 32 7.56 6.84 6.22
CA ARG A 32 7.73 5.93 5.09
C ARG A 32 7.61 6.64 3.73
N PRO A 33 8.27 6.11 2.69
CA PRO A 33 8.18 6.69 1.34
C PRO A 33 6.77 6.59 0.70
N MET A 34 6.04 5.50 0.97
CA MET A 34 4.76 5.22 0.34
C MET A 34 3.81 4.47 1.29
N ALA A 35 2.51 4.65 1.08
CA ALA A 35 1.45 3.88 1.70
C ALA A 35 0.47 3.36 0.63
N LEU A 36 0.14 2.07 0.68
CA LEU A 36 -0.93 1.47 -0.13
C LEU A 36 -2.19 1.30 0.74
N CYS A 37 -3.19 2.15 0.53
CA CYS A 37 -4.40 2.16 1.35
C CYS A 37 -5.28 0.93 1.08
N ALA A 38 -5.50 0.62 -0.21
CA ALA A 38 -6.09 -0.64 -0.64
C ALA A 38 -5.83 -0.93 -2.13
N THR A 39 -6.15 -2.17 -2.50
CA THR A 39 -6.23 -2.64 -3.88
C THR A 39 -7.65 -3.09 -4.14
N VAL A 40 -8.27 -2.60 -5.21
CA VAL A 40 -9.62 -2.98 -5.62
C VAL A 40 -9.58 -3.62 -7.01
N LYS A 41 -10.37 -4.68 -7.21
CA LYS A 41 -10.67 -5.19 -8.56
C LYS A 41 -11.73 -4.28 -9.17
N ALA A 42 -11.32 -3.16 -9.75
CA ALA A 42 -12.27 -2.17 -10.27
C ALA A 42 -12.14 -2.07 -11.80
N LYS A 43 -13.22 -2.47 -12.50
CA LYS A 43 -13.55 -1.97 -13.84
C LYS A 43 -14.61 -0.85 -13.77
N ASP A 44 -15.11 -0.56 -12.56
CA ASP A 44 -16.18 0.40 -12.32
C ASP A 44 -15.62 1.80 -12.00
N THR A 45 -15.83 2.71 -12.94
CA THR A 45 -15.45 4.12 -12.86
C THR A 45 -16.06 4.83 -11.64
N GLY A 46 -17.27 4.46 -11.20
CA GLY A 46 -17.93 5.09 -10.05
C GLY A 46 -17.19 4.84 -8.74
N ALA A 47 -16.77 3.60 -8.50
CA ALA A 47 -15.97 3.22 -7.34
C ALA A 47 -14.60 3.92 -7.36
N ILE A 48 -13.97 4.05 -8.54
CA ILE A 48 -12.68 4.74 -8.69
C ILE A 48 -12.81 6.22 -8.35
N LEU A 49 -13.85 6.91 -8.84
CA LEU A 49 -14.10 8.32 -8.55
C LEU A 49 -14.36 8.58 -7.06
N GLU A 50 -15.06 7.67 -6.39
CA GLU A 50 -15.28 7.78 -4.95
C GLU A 50 -13.98 7.64 -4.17
N VAL A 51 -13.13 6.69 -4.57
CA VAL A 51 -11.78 6.52 -4.02
C VAL A 51 -10.94 7.77 -4.27
N MET A 52 -10.92 8.32 -5.50
CA MET A 52 -10.23 9.59 -5.81
C MET A 52 -10.60 10.69 -4.83
N ARG A 53 -11.90 10.89 -4.64
CA ARG A 53 -12.41 11.93 -3.74
C ARG A 53 -11.95 11.69 -2.30
N LYS A 54 -12.00 10.45 -1.81
CA LYS A 54 -11.61 10.10 -0.44
C LYS A 54 -10.11 10.27 -0.21
N VAL A 55 -9.26 9.89 -1.16
CA VAL A 55 -7.80 10.00 -1.02
C VAL A 55 -7.38 11.48 -1.02
N GLU A 56 -7.95 12.28 -1.93
CA GLU A 56 -7.71 13.73 -1.98
C GLU A 56 -8.16 14.46 -0.70
N GLN A 57 -9.32 14.11 -0.15
CA GLN A 57 -9.85 14.69 1.08
C GLN A 57 -9.00 14.38 2.32
N ASN A 58 -8.24 13.30 2.30
CA ASN A 58 -7.44 12.81 3.42
C ASN A 58 -5.96 13.15 3.31
N ARG A 59 -5.56 13.95 2.32
CA ARG A 59 -4.16 14.37 2.18
C ARG A 59 -3.72 15.13 3.44
N ASP A 60 -2.49 14.88 3.86
CA ASP A 60 -1.83 15.59 4.93
C ASP A 60 -0.47 16.10 4.44
N GLY A 61 -0.13 17.34 4.77
CA GLY A 61 1.13 17.99 4.38
C GLY A 61 1.56 17.70 2.93
N ASP A 62 2.76 17.13 2.81
CA ASP A 62 3.43 16.83 1.54
C ASP A 62 3.08 15.45 0.96
N ALA A 63 2.16 14.69 1.57
CA ALA A 63 1.73 13.40 1.05
C ALA A 63 0.94 13.57 -0.25
N LYS A 64 1.47 13.03 -1.35
CA LYS A 64 0.85 13.10 -2.67
C LYS A 64 -0.04 11.89 -2.88
N PRO A 65 -1.33 12.08 -3.20
CA PRO A 65 -2.23 10.97 -3.47
C PRO A 65 -1.89 10.31 -4.82
N PHE A 66 -2.09 9.00 -4.92
CA PHE A 66 -2.00 8.29 -6.20
C PHE A 66 -3.14 7.30 -6.38
N ILE A 67 -3.53 7.10 -7.63
CA ILE A 67 -4.40 6.03 -8.09
C ILE A 67 -3.81 5.47 -9.37
N LEU A 68 -3.56 4.16 -9.37
CA LEU A 68 -2.89 3.46 -10.47
C LEU A 68 -3.69 2.23 -10.84
N GLN A 69 -3.95 2.04 -12.13
CA GLN A 69 -4.51 0.81 -12.64
C GLN A 69 -3.41 -0.06 -13.23
N ILE A 70 -3.25 -1.27 -12.69
CA ILE A 70 -2.26 -2.27 -13.09
C ILE A 70 -3.01 -3.56 -13.37
N GLY A 71 -3.09 -3.94 -14.65
CA GLY A 71 -3.95 -5.04 -15.10
C GLY A 71 -5.41 -4.81 -14.69
N GLU A 72 -5.98 -5.76 -13.95
CA GLU A 72 -7.37 -5.70 -13.45
C GLU A 72 -7.51 -5.07 -12.06
N ARG A 73 -6.40 -4.56 -11.50
CA ARG A 73 -6.36 -4.01 -10.14
C ARG A 73 -6.16 -2.51 -10.19
N THR A 74 -6.87 -1.80 -9.33
CA THR A 74 -6.64 -0.39 -9.04
C THR A 74 -6.06 -0.26 -7.64
N HIS A 75 -4.87 0.30 -7.58
CA HIS A 75 -4.10 0.58 -6.36
C HIS A 75 -4.27 2.05 -6.01
N TYR A 76 -4.42 2.36 -4.73
CA TYR A 76 -4.48 3.75 -4.30
C TYR A 76 -3.84 3.96 -2.94
N GLY A 77 -3.33 5.17 -2.74
CA GLY A 77 -2.68 5.55 -1.49
C GLY A 77 -1.93 6.86 -1.61
N TYR A 78 -0.79 6.94 -0.92
CA TYR A 78 0.02 8.15 -0.82
C TYR A 78 1.49 7.87 -1.04
N TYR A 79 2.23 8.86 -1.56
CA TYR A 79 3.68 8.82 -1.69
C TYR A 79 4.29 10.18 -1.33
N SER A 80 5.50 10.20 -0.78
CA SER A 80 6.20 11.44 -0.46
C SER A 80 6.96 11.96 -1.69
N GLU A 81 7.69 11.07 -2.36
CA GLU A 81 8.60 11.41 -3.45
C GLU A 81 8.32 10.63 -4.75
N PRO A 82 8.48 11.25 -5.93
CA PRO A 82 8.22 10.59 -7.21
C PRO A 82 8.99 9.28 -7.42
N TRP A 83 10.20 9.17 -6.85
CA TRP A 83 11.00 7.95 -6.96
C TRP A 83 10.31 6.75 -6.30
N ALA A 84 9.56 6.95 -5.20
CA ALA A 84 8.89 5.87 -4.49
C ALA A 84 7.75 5.29 -5.34
N LEU A 85 6.97 6.18 -5.97
CA LEU A 85 5.92 5.79 -6.91
C LEU A 85 6.49 5.10 -8.15
N ASN A 86 7.58 5.62 -8.71
CA ASN A 86 8.23 5.03 -9.88
C ASN A 86 8.82 3.65 -9.57
N LEU A 87 9.40 3.45 -8.38
CA LEU A 87 9.92 2.14 -7.96
C LEU A 87 8.79 1.13 -7.78
N PHE A 88 7.68 1.54 -7.15
CA PHE A 88 6.48 0.71 -7.03
C PHE A 88 5.94 0.28 -8.41
N LEU A 89 5.79 1.24 -9.33
CA LEU A 89 5.36 0.97 -10.71
C LEU A 89 6.32 0.04 -11.45
N TRP A 90 7.62 0.20 -11.23
CA TRP A 90 8.62 -0.66 -11.83
C TRP A 90 8.49 -2.10 -11.32
N LEU A 91 8.34 -2.31 -10.01
CA LEU A 91 8.16 -3.64 -9.42
C LEU A 91 6.92 -4.34 -9.97
N GLU A 92 5.79 -3.63 -10.02
CA GLU A 92 4.53 -4.18 -10.54
C GLU A 92 4.58 -4.48 -12.05
N GLY A 93 5.37 -3.72 -12.82
CA GLY A 93 5.52 -3.91 -14.27
C GLY A 93 6.57 -4.95 -14.68
N HIS A 94 7.41 -5.40 -13.75
CA HIS A 94 8.55 -6.29 -14.01
C HIS A 94 8.52 -7.52 -13.11
N ASP A 95 7.36 -8.16 -13.02
CA ASP A 95 7.20 -9.43 -12.32
C ASP A 95 8.23 -10.47 -12.83
N GLY A 96 8.91 -11.13 -11.90
CA GLY A 96 10.00 -12.08 -12.19
C GLY A 96 11.35 -11.47 -12.62
N ALA A 97 11.51 -10.14 -12.66
CA ALA A 97 12.82 -9.52 -12.94
C ALA A 97 13.81 -9.61 -11.77
N LEU A 98 13.31 -9.86 -10.56
CA LEU A 98 14.09 -10.07 -9.34
C LEU A 98 13.61 -11.36 -8.65
N PRO A 99 14.48 -12.02 -7.87
CA PRO A 99 14.03 -12.99 -6.86
C PRO A 99 12.96 -12.40 -5.94
N GLU A 100 11.94 -13.19 -5.60
CA GLU A 100 10.78 -12.75 -4.80
C GLU A 100 11.20 -12.13 -3.46
N GLU A 101 12.19 -12.72 -2.80
CA GLU A 101 12.79 -12.21 -1.57
C GLU A 101 13.32 -10.77 -1.68
N HIS A 102 13.81 -10.37 -2.86
CA HIS A 102 14.30 -9.02 -3.09
C HIS A 102 13.15 -8.06 -3.35
N SER A 103 12.15 -8.45 -4.13
CA SER A 103 10.95 -7.62 -4.32
C SER A 103 10.22 -7.37 -2.99
N ASP A 104 10.09 -8.40 -2.15
CA ASP A 104 9.45 -8.29 -0.84
C ASP A 104 10.23 -7.38 0.10
N ALA A 105 11.56 -7.48 0.11
CA ALA A 105 12.40 -6.56 0.86
C ALA A 105 12.22 -5.11 0.39
N ILE A 106 12.15 -4.88 -0.94
CA ILE A 106 11.95 -3.54 -1.51
C ILE A 106 10.55 -3.01 -1.16
N TYR A 107 9.50 -3.83 -1.24
CA TYR A 107 8.16 -3.45 -0.77
C TYR A 107 8.18 -3.12 0.73
N GLY A 108 8.84 -3.93 1.54
CA GLY A 108 9.03 -3.68 2.96
C GLY A 108 9.63 -2.29 3.22
N MET A 109 10.72 -1.97 2.53
CA MET A 109 11.38 -0.66 2.63
C MET A 109 10.48 0.50 2.15
N LEU A 110 9.78 0.33 1.02
CA LEU A 110 8.85 1.33 0.48
C LEU A 110 7.71 1.64 1.45
N PHE A 111 7.23 0.63 2.19
CA PHE A 111 6.14 0.77 3.15
C PHE A 111 6.60 1.11 4.57
N GLY A 112 7.92 1.29 4.77
CA GLY A 112 8.50 1.75 6.04
C GLY A 112 8.69 0.66 7.10
N TYR A 113 8.72 -0.60 6.70
CA TYR A 113 9.10 -1.68 7.61
C TYR A 113 10.60 -1.59 7.91
N ASP A 114 10.96 -1.82 9.18
CA ASP A 114 12.36 -1.90 9.57
C ASP A 114 13.01 -3.20 9.07
N ALA A 115 14.35 -3.22 9.07
CA ALA A 115 15.12 -4.36 8.60
C ALA A 115 14.84 -5.65 9.40
N LYS A 116 14.43 -5.53 10.68
CA LYS A 116 14.11 -6.70 11.52
C LYS A 116 12.78 -7.30 11.09
N ALA A 117 11.75 -6.48 10.87
CA ALA A 117 10.44 -6.91 10.39
C ALA A 117 10.55 -7.59 9.01
N ILE A 118 11.33 -7.00 8.10
CA ILE A 118 11.61 -7.58 6.77
C ILE A 118 12.30 -8.94 6.93
N LYS A 119 13.35 -9.02 7.76
CA LYS A 119 14.06 -10.29 8.02
C LYS A 119 13.15 -11.36 8.59
N ASP A 120 12.32 -11.01 9.57
CA ASP A 120 11.39 -11.96 10.20
C ASP A 120 10.33 -12.45 9.19
N PHE A 121 9.82 -11.56 8.32
CA PHE A 121 8.92 -11.94 7.24
C PHE A 121 9.56 -12.92 6.25
N LEU A 122 10.75 -12.60 5.74
CA LEU A 122 11.46 -13.44 4.76
C LEU A 122 11.81 -14.82 5.33
N ARG A 123 12.19 -14.91 6.61
CA ARG A 123 12.43 -16.20 7.27
C ARG A 123 11.16 -17.04 7.30
N ASN A 124 10.04 -16.45 7.73
CA ASN A 124 8.78 -17.18 7.85
C ASN A 124 8.25 -17.64 6.48
N ALA A 125 8.49 -16.86 5.42
CA ALA A 125 8.14 -17.25 4.05
C ALA A 125 8.95 -18.48 3.61
N ALA A 126 10.26 -18.49 3.85
CA ALA A 126 11.12 -19.63 3.53
C ALA A 126 10.74 -20.90 4.31
N ASP A 127 10.36 -20.77 5.58
CA ASP A 127 9.91 -21.90 6.40
C ASP A 127 8.63 -22.53 5.82
N LEU A 128 7.67 -21.70 5.37
CA LEU A 128 6.42 -22.16 4.74
C LEU A 128 6.66 -22.87 3.40
N GLU A 129 7.61 -22.39 2.59
CA GLU A 129 7.99 -23.03 1.33
C GLU A 129 8.65 -24.39 1.57
N SER A 130 9.51 -24.48 2.59
CA SER A 130 10.15 -25.74 2.99
C SER A 130 9.13 -26.77 3.46
N ASP A 131 8.14 -26.36 4.26
CA ASP A 131 7.06 -27.23 4.72
C ASP A 131 6.18 -27.71 3.56
N ALA A 132 5.87 -26.83 2.60
CA ALA A 132 5.12 -27.21 1.40
C ALA A 132 5.89 -28.21 0.51
N ALA A 133 7.21 -28.06 0.39
CA ALA A 133 8.05 -28.98 -0.36
C ALA A 133 8.20 -30.34 0.35
N GLY A 134 8.26 -30.36 1.69
CA GLY A 134 8.41 -31.57 2.50
C GLY A 134 7.18 -32.48 2.55
N LEU A 135 5.99 -31.96 2.24
CA LEU A 135 4.74 -32.74 2.15
C LEU A 135 4.55 -33.47 0.81
N SER A 136 5.54 -33.41 -0.08
CA SER A 136 5.52 -34.01 -1.42
C SER A 136 6.28 -35.35 -1.53
N GLY A 137 6.82 -35.87 -0.42
CA GLY A 137 7.69 -37.06 -0.36
C GLY A 137 7.02 -38.33 0.14
#